data_AF-A0A9R1EI66-F1
#
_entry.id   AF-A0A9R1EI66-F1
#
_cell.length_a   1.000
_cell.length_b   1.000
_cell.length_c   1.000
_cell.angle_alpha   90.00
_cell.angle_beta   90.00
_cell.angle_gamma   90.00
#
_symmetry.space_group_name_H-M   'P 1'
#
loop_
_entity.id
_entity.type
_entity.pdbx_description
1 polymer ?
#
loop_
_entity_poly.entity_id
_entity_poly.type
_entity_poly.pdbx_seq_one_letter_code
_entity_poly.pdbx_strand_id
1 'polypeptide(L)'
;MGREVPPPVPRRRRRPPRHRGHQLDVDKGGLTALVRLSNGDMRKALNILQSTHMASPQITEEAVYLCTGNPMPKDIEQIASWLLNEPFSTSFKYISDTKMRKGLALIDIIREVTMFVFKINMPSNVRVKLINDLADIEYRLTFACNNKLQLGALISTFTTARAAMVAAAA
;
A
#
# COMPACT_ATOMS: atom_id res chain seq x y z
N MET A 1 -58.88 -36.97 -35.18
CA MET A 1 -57.70 -36.10 -35.34
C MET A 1 -57.04 -35.89 -33.99
N GLY A 2 -56.16 -36.81 -33.57
CA GLY A 2 -55.35 -36.62 -32.36
C GLY A 2 -54.04 -35.94 -32.74
N ARG A 3 -53.76 -34.74 -32.21
CA ARG A 3 -52.47 -34.07 -32.42
C ARG A 3 -51.47 -34.65 -31.42
N GLU A 4 -50.47 -35.35 -31.92
CA GLU A 4 -49.32 -35.82 -31.13
C GLU A 4 -48.55 -34.61 -30.60
N VAL A 5 -48.35 -34.57 -29.28
CA VAL A 5 -47.54 -33.55 -28.62
C VAL A 5 -46.08 -34.03 -28.69
N PRO A 6 -45.15 -33.22 -29.22
CA PRO A 6 -43.76 -33.65 -29.34
C PRO A 6 -43.11 -33.83 -27.95
N PRO A 7 -42.17 -34.78 -27.80
CA PRO A 7 -41.53 -35.06 -26.53
C PRO A 7 -40.69 -33.87 -26.03
N PRO A 8 -40.52 -33.72 -24.70
CA PRO A 8 -39.76 -32.62 -24.13
C PRO A 8 -38.27 -32.69 -24.50
N VAL A 9 -37.73 -31.56 -24.96
CA VAL A 9 -36.32 -31.42 -25.34
C VAL A 9 -35.42 -31.67 -24.12
N PRO A 10 -34.37 -32.51 -24.21
CA PRO A 10 -33.47 -32.74 -23.09
C PRO A 10 -32.79 -31.43 -22.68
N ARG A 11 -32.93 -31.03 -21.40
CA ARG A 11 -32.17 -29.91 -20.85
C ARG A 11 -30.69 -30.22 -21.03
N ARG A 12 -30.01 -29.49 -21.93
CA ARG A 12 -28.55 -29.55 -22.06
C ARG A 12 -27.96 -29.32 -20.67
N ARG A 13 -27.43 -30.38 -20.04
CA ARG A 13 -26.59 -30.24 -18.85
C ARG A 13 -25.44 -29.33 -19.29
N ARG A 14 -25.47 -28.06 -18.88
CA ARG A 14 -24.32 -27.17 -19.04
C ARG A 14 -23.18 -27.89 -18.32
N ARG A 15 -22.23 -28.45 -19.08
CA ARG A 15 -21.00 -28.96 -18.49
C ARG A 15 -20.44 -27.81 -17.65
N PRO A 16 -20.07 -28.01 -16.38
CA PRO A 16 -19.38 -26.97 -15.65
C PRO A 16 -18.15 -26.57 -16.48
N PRO A 17 -17.83 -25.26 -16.59
CA PRO A 17 -16.62 -24.85 -17.27
C PRO A 17 -15.47 -25.66 -16.68
N ARG A 18 -14.67 -26.31 -17.55
CA ARG A 18 -13.44 -26.97 -17.12
C ARG A 18 -12.59 -25.88 -16.49
N HIS A 19 -12.56 -25.82 -15.16
CA HIS A 19 -11.62 -24.99 -14.43
C HIS A 19 -10.23 -25.51 -14.78
N ARG A 20 -9.61 -24.95 -15.82
CA ARG A 20 -8.17 -24.94 -15.92
C ARG A 20 -7.75 -24.20 -14.66
N GLY A 21 -7.17 -24.90 -13.68
CA GLY A 21 -6.42 -24.21 -12.64
C GLY A 21 -5.47 -23.29 -13.38
N HIS A 22 -5.68 -21.98 -13.29
CA HIS A 22 -4.81 -21.01 -13.94
C HIS A 22 -3.41 -21.29 -13.39
N GLN A 23 -2.52 -21.73 -14.25
CA GLN A 23 -1.14 -22.03 -13.90
C GLN A 23 -0.46 -20.67 -13.73
N LEU A 24 -0.60 -20.12 -12.52
CA LEU A 24 -0.04 -18.82 -12.16
C LEU A 24 1.41 -19.04 -11.76
N ASP A 25 2.34 -18.47 -12.52
CA ASP A 25 3.75 -18.36 -12.11
C ASP A 25 3.87 -17.25 -11.07
N VAL A 26 3.69 -17.64 -9.81
CA VAL A 26 3.79 -16.76 -8.65
C VAL A 26 5.14 -16.98 -7.97
N ASP A 27 5.95 -15.94 -7.91
CA ASP A 27 7.17 -15.96 -7.11
C ASP A 27 6.84 -15.89 -5.60
N LYS A 28 7.72 -16.43 -4.75
CA LYS A 28 7.55 -16.39 -3.29
C LYS A 28 7.48 -14.95 -2.75
N GLY A 29 8.22 -14.03 -3.36
CA GLY A 29 8.16 -12.60 -3.03
C GLY A 29 6.81 -12.00 -3.41
N GLY A 30 6.30 -12.33 -4.61
CA GLY A 30 4.96 -11.93 -5.06
C GLY A 30 3.85 -12.41 -4.14
N LEU A 31 3.91 -13.66 -3.67
CA LEU A 31 2.94 -14.21 -2.73
C LEU A 31 2.98 -13.49 -1.38
N THR A 32 4.19 -13.20 -0.86
CA THR A 32 4.36 -12.50 0.41
C THR A 32 3.82 -11.07 0.34
N ALA A 33 4.12 -10.36 -0.76
CA ALA A 33 3.59 -9.02 -1.03
C ALA A 33 2.07 -9.02 -1.14
N LEU A 34 1.50 -10.01 -1.85
CA LEU A 34 0.06 -10.17 -1.98
C LEU A 34 -0.61 -10.34 -0.61
N VAL A 35 -0.11 -11.24 0.24
CA VAL A 35 -0.67 -11.48 1.58
C VAL A 35 -0.58 -10.22 2.43
N ARG A 36 0.56 -9.52 2.40
CA ARG A 36 0.76 -8.26 3.12
C ARG A 36 -0.24 -7.20 2.67
N LEU A 37 -0.38 -6.94 1.37
CA LEU A 37 -1.27 -5.88 0.86
C LEU A 37 -2.75 -6.22 1.01
N SER A 38 -3.07 -7.51 1.11
CA SER A 38 -4.44 -7.98 1.29
C SER A 38 -4.96 -7.77 2.70
N ASN A 39 -4.10 -7.59 3.71
CA ASN A 39 -4.48 -7.42 5.12
C ASN A 39 -5.51 -8.46 5.61
N GLY A 40 -5.40 -9.71 5.13
CA GLY A 40 -6.33 -10.80 5.47
C GLY A 40 -7.66 -10.82 4.70
N ASP A 41 -7.92 -9.86 3.82
CA ASP A 41 -9.12 -9.85 2.98
C ASP A 41 -8.91 -10.70 1.70
N MET A 42 -9.60 -11.84 1.63
CA MET A 42 -9.54 -12.74 0.48
C MET A 42 -10.08 -12.13 -0.83
N ARG A 43 -11.07 -11.24 -0.77
CA ARG A 43 -11.59 -10.56 -1.97
C ARG A 43 -10.54 -9.59 -2.51
N LYS A 44 -9.91 -8.83 -1.63
CA LYS A 44 -8.81 -7.92 -1.98
C LYS A 44 -7.64 -8.70 -2.60
N ALA A 45 -7.26 -9.83 -2.00
CA ALA A 45 -6.22 -10.71 -2.52
C ALA A 45 -6.51 -11.19 -3.95
N LEU A 46 -7.73 -11.69 -4.21
CA LEU A 46 -8.11 -12.15 -5.55
C LEU A 46 -8.09 -11.02 -6.57
N ASN A 47 -8.58 -9.83 -6.21
CA ASN A 47 -8.57 -8.68 -7.10
C ASN A 47 -7.13 -8.27 -7.48
N ILE A 48 -6.24 -8.17 -6.50
CA ILE A 48 -4.83 -7.82 -6.73
C ILE A 48 -4.15 -8.88 -7.61
N LEU A 49 -4.36 -10.16 -7.30
CA LEU A 49 -3.78 -11.27 -8.04
C LEU A 49 -4.23 -11.27 -9.51
N GLN A 50 -5.52 -11.08 -9.76
CA GLN A 50 -6.09 -11.04 -11.10
C GLN A 50 -5.58 -9.81 -11.88
N SER A 51 -5.59 -8.63 -11.27
CA SER A 51 -5.07 -7.41 -11.91
C SER A 51 -3.57 -7.51 -12.23
N THR A 52 -2.79 -8.12 -11.33
CA THR A 52 -1.35 -8.30 -11.54
C THR A 52 -1.09 -9.31 -12.66
N HIS A 53 -1.83 -10.42 -12.71
CA HIS A 53 -1.72 -11.41 -13.80
C HIS A 53 -2.15 -10.83 -15.17
N MET A 54 -3.13 -9.93 -15.19
CA MET A 54 -3.52 -9.23 -16.43
C MET A 54 -2.46 -8.22 -16.88
N ALA A 55 -1.70 -7.63 -15.95
CA ALA A 55 -0.67 -6.63 -16.25
C ALA A 55 0.69 -7.25 -16.59
N SER A 56 1.03 -8.39 -16.00
CA SER A 56 2.32 -9.07 -16.19
C SER A 56 2.15 -10.59 -16.23
N PRO A 57 2.86 -11.30 -17.14
CA PRO A 57 2.80 -12.76 -17.22
C PRO A 57 3.37 -13.45 -15.97
N GLN A 58 4.33 -12.81 -15.27
CA GLN A 58 4.89 -13.31 -14.01
C GLN A 58 4.50 -12.41 -12.84
N ILE A 59 4.12 -13.04 -11.72
CA ILE A 59 3.69 -12.34 -10.50
C ILE A 59 4.88 -12.24 -9.55
N THR A 60 5.67 -11.18 -9.72
CA THR A 60 6.79 -10.80 -8.85
C THR A 60 6.34 -9.79 -7.78
N GLU A 61 7.14 -9.61 -6.73
CA GLU A 61 6.88 -8.59 -5.69
C GLU A 61 6.69 -7.19 -6.32
N GLU A 62 7.57 -6.81 -7.25
CA GLU A 62 7.52 -5.50 -7.90
C GLU A 62 6.25 -5.30 -8.72
N ALA A 63 5.80 -6.33 -9.44
CA ALA A 63 4.57 -6.29 -10.22
C ALA A 63 3.34 -6.07 -9.33
N VAL A 64 3.30 -6.70 -8.16
CA VAL A 64 2.20 -6.54 -7.19
C VAL A 64 2.18 -5.12 -6.60
N TYR A 65 3.32 -4.59 -6.16
CA TYR A 65 3.38 -3.22 -5.62
C TYR A 65 3.04 -2.17 -6.68
N LEU A 66 3.55 -2.32 -7.90
CA LEU A 66 3.24 -1.43 -9.01
C LEU A 66 1.76 -1.46 -9.39
N CYS A 67 1.16 -2.65 -9.47
CA CYS A 67 -0.26 -2.82 -9.81
C CYS A 67 -1.19 -2.17 -8.78
N THR A 68 -0.81 -2.22 -7.50
CA THR A 68 -1.62 -1.66 -6.41
C THR A 68 -1.35 -0.18 -6.12
N GLY A 69 -0.29 0.40 -6.70
CA GLY A 69 0.13 1.77 -6.42
C GLY A 69 0.70 2.00 -5.02
N ASN A 70 0.93 0.92 -4.26
CA ASN A 70 1.51 1.02 -2.92
C ASN A 70 3.03 1.22 -3.01
N PRO A 71 3.62 2.02 -2.10
CA PRO A 71 5.06 2.20 -2.05
C PRO A 71 5.77 0.88 -1.70
N MET A 72 6.91 0.63 -2.35
CA MET A 72 7.73 -0.54 -2.02
C MET A 72 8.35 -0.37 -0.62
N PRO A 73 8.62 -1.48 0.10
CA PRO A 73 9.24 -1.41 1.43
C PRO A 73 10.58 -0.64 1.43
N LYS A 74 11.40 -0.83 0.39
CA LYS A 74 12.68 -0.12 0.19
C LYS A 74 12.49 1.40 0.06
N ASP A 75 11.42 1.84 -0.61
CA ASP A 75 11.12 3.26 -0.78
C ASP A 75 10.71 3.90 0.55
N ILE A 76 9.94 3.18 1.36
CA ILE A 76 9.50 3.64 2.68
C ILE A 76 10.68 3.75 3.64
N GLU A 77 11.60 2.77 3.64
CA GLU A 77 12.83 2.85 4.43
C GLU A 77 13.68 4.08 4.04
N GLN A 78 13.79 4.35 2.74
CA GLN A 78 14.51 5.51 2.24
C GLN A 78 13.82 6.84 2.63
N ILE A 79 12.49 6.91 2.52
CA ILE A 79 11.71 8.07 2.94
C ILE A 79 11.84 8.30 4.45
N ALA A 80 11.72 7.26 5.26
CA ALA A 80 11.87 7.34 6.71
C ALA A 80 13.29 7.78 7.10
N SER A 81 14.32 7.31 6.39
CA SER A 81 15.70 7.78 6.54
C SER A 81 15.83 9.29 6.28
N TRP A 82 15.24 9.80 5.20
CA TRP A 82 15.26 11.24 4.91
C TRP A 82 14.46 12.05 5.94
N LEU A 83 13.37 11.52 6.48
CA LEU A 83 12.58 12.19 7.51
C LEU A 83 13.37 12.30 8.84
N LEU A 84 14.17 11.29 9.16
CA LEU A 84 14.92 11.22 10.43
C LEU A 84 16.31 11.86 10.38
N ASN A 85 16.93 12.00 9.20
CA ASN A 85 18.32 12.45 9.09
C ASN A 85 18.47 13.77 8.34
N GLU A 86 17.72 13.99 7.26
CA GLU A 86 17.92 15.14 6.36
C GLU A 86 17.24 16.41 6.86
N PRO A 87 17.70 17.61 6.44
CA PRO A 87 17.02 18.86 6.76
C PRO A 87 15.72 19.01 5.96
N PHE A 88 14.79 19.80 6.50
CA PHE A 88 13.42 19.98 5.97
C PHE A 88 13.36 20.20 4.45
N SER A 89 14.15 21.13 3.91
CA SER A 89 14.14 21.49 2.49
C SER A 89 14.54 20.32 1.59
N THR A 90 15.58 19.58 1.99
CA THR A 90 16.09 18.41 1.26
C THR A 90 15.08 17.26 1.30
N SER A 91 14.52 16.95 2.48
CA SER A 91 13.50 15.91 2.64
C SER A 91 12.25 16.23 1.80
N PHE A 92 11.82 17.49 1.77
CA PHE A 92 10.66 17.91 0.98
C PHE A 92 10.89 17.66 -0.51
N LYS A 93 12.05 18.05 -1.02
CA LYS A 93 12.39 17.84 -2.43
C LYS A 93 12.44 16.35 -2.78
N TYR A 94 13.17 15.54 -2.01
CA TYR A 94 13.33 14.11 -2.29
C TYR A 94 12.03 13.32 -2.21
N ILE A 95 11.20 13.59 -1.21
CA ILE A 95 9.91 12.91 -1.05
C ILE A 95 8.94 13.38 -2.15
N SER A 96 8.91 14.67 -2.47
CA SER A 96 8.09 15.20 -3.56
C SER A 96 8.46 14.59 -4.92
N ASP A 97 9.76 14.53 -5.23
CA ASP A 97 10.27 13.96 -6.49
C ASP A 97 9.98 12.45 -6.57
N THR A 98 10.13 11.73 -5.47
CA THR A 98 9.82 10.28 -5.41
C THR A 98 8.33 10.03 -5.59
N LYS A 99 7.49 10.81 -4.91
CA LYS A 99 6.04 10.76 -5.03
C LYS A 99 5.59 11.01 -6.48
N MET A 100 6.16 12.02 -7.12
CA MET A 100 5.82 12.38 -8.51
C MET A 100 6.29 11.33 -9.51
N ARG A 101 7.53 10.85 -9.39
CA ARG A 101 8.10 9.85 -10.32
C ARG A 101 7.41 8.50 -10.25
N LYS A 102 7.05 8.05 -9.03
CA LYS A 102 6.44 6.73 -8.80
C LYS A 102 4.92 6.76 -8.69
N GLY A 103 4.29 7.94 -8.77
CA GLY A 103 2.83 8.07 -8.68
C GLY A 103 2.24 7.69 -7.32
N LEU A 104 3.01 7.84 -6.24
CA LEU A 104 2.61 7.40 -4.90
C LEU A 104 1.58 8.34 -4.28
N ALA A 105 0.59 7.80 -3.58
CA ALA A 105 -0.31 8.60 -2.78
C ALA A 105 0.35 8.98 -1.45
N LEU A 106 0.16 10.23 -1.00
CA LEU A 106 0.73 10.70 0.27
C LEU A 106 0.14 9.93 1.46
N ILE A 107 -1.14 9.56 1.37
CA ILE A 107 -1.84 8.76 2.37
C ILE A 107 -1.17 7.39 2.58
N ASP A 108 -0.74 6.73 1.52
CA ASP A 108 -0.10 5.42 1.60
C ASP A 108 1.33 5.54 2.16
N ILE A 109 2.05 6.61 1.81
CA ILE A 109 3.34 6.94 2.43
C ILE A 109 3.18 7.13 3.95
N ILE A 110 2.20 7.91 4.39
CA ILE A 110 1.97 8.17 5.83
C ILE A 110 1.62 6.87 6.57
N ARG A 111 0.75 6.03 6.00
CA ARG A 111 0.39 4.74 6.60
C ARG A 111 1.59 3.83 6.77
N GLU A 112 2.39 3.65 5.72
CA GLU A 112 3.56 2.77 5.78
C GLU A 112 4.67 3.34 6.66
N VAL A 113 4.89 4.65 6.65
CA VAL A 113 5.82 5.33 7.57
C VAL A 113 5.36 5.18 9.02
N THR A 114 4.06 5.27 9.31
CA THR A 114 3.51 5.05 10.66
C THR A 114 3.81 3.63 11.12
N MET A 115 3.60 2.62 10.25
CA MET A 115 3.98 1.23 10.53
C MET A 115 5.48 1.05 10.76
N PHE A 116 6.32 1.83 10.07
CA PHE A 116 7.77 1.84 10.25
C PHE A 116 8.18 2.44 11.61
N VAL A 117 7.53 3.52 12.06
CA VAL A 117 7.77 4.14 13.38
C VAL A 117 7.51 3.16 14.53
N PHE A 118 6.52 2.26 14.40
CA PHE A 118 6.29 1.20 15.39
C PHE A 118 7.44 0.19 15.50
N LYS A 119 8.21 -0.02 14.42
CA LYS A 119 9.36 -0.94 14.41
C LYS A 119 10.63 -0.30 14.96
N ILE A 120 10.77 1.02 14.87
CA ILE A 120 11.96 1.73 15.34
C ILE A 120 11.92 1.88 16.86
N ASN A 121 13.07 1.72 17.51
CA ASN A 121 13.21 2.01 18.92
C ASN A 121 13.31 3.53 19.16
N MET A 122 12.27 4.12 19.76
CA MET A 122 12.19 5.52 20.14
C MET A 122 11.70 5.65 21.58
N PRO A 123 12.05 6.72 22.32
CA PRO A 123 11.48 6.99 23.64
C PRO A 123 9.95 7.05 23.57
N SER A 124 9.27 6.42 24.54
CA SER A 124 7.81 6.25 24.53
C SER A 124 7.05 7.57 24.38
N ASN A 125 7.47 8.62 25.09
CA ASN A 125 6.83 9.93 25.05
C ASN A 125 6.87 10.56 23.65
N VAL A 126 8.03 10.46 22.98
CA VAL A 126 8.21 11.00 21.62
C VAL A 126 7.41 10.17 20.61
N ARG A 127 7.45 8.83 20.75
CA ARG A 127 6.73 7.92 19.86
C ARG A 127 5.22 8.17 19.91
N VAL A 128 4.63 8.28 21.11
CA VAL A 128 3.19 8.54 21.26
C VAL A 128 2.80 9.87 20.64
N LYS A 129 3.60 10.93 20.87
CA LYS A 129 3.34 12.25 20.28
C LYS A 129 3.41 12.21 18.75
N LEU A 130 4.45 11.58 18.20
CA LEU A 130 4.63 11.43 16.75
C LEU A 130 3.45 10.68 16.11
N ILE A 131 2.98 9.59 16.72
CA ILE A 131 1.84 8.82 16.20
C ILE A 131 0.56 9.65 16.19
N ASN A 132 0.28 10.40 17.26
CA ASN A 132 -0.89 11.28 17.31
C ASN A 132 -0.85 12.35 16.21
N ASP A 133 0.30 12.98 16.01
CA ASP A 133 0.46 14.01 14.98
C ASP A 133 0.34 13.40 13.56
N LEU A 134 0.83 12.17 13.34
CA LEU A 134 0.63 11.43 12.08
C LEU A 134 -0.85 11.09 11.83
N ALA A 135 -1.58 10.68 12.87
CA ALA A 135 -3.02 10.40 12.78
C ALA A 135 -3.82 11.66 12.42
N ASP A 136 -3.44 12.82 12.97
CA ASP A 136 -4.05 14.11 12.61
C ASP A 136 -3.80 14.47 11.15
N ILE A 137 -2.58 14.23 10.62
CA ILE A 137 -2.27 14.48 9.21
C ILE A 137 -3.07 13.52 8.31
N GLU A 138 -3.15 12.24 8.69
CA GLU A 138 -3.96 11.24 7.97
C GLU A 138 -5.43 11.67 7.94
N TYR A 139 -5.99 12.09 9.07
CA TYR A 139 -7.35 12.60 9.17
C TYR A 139 -7.56 13.80 8.26
N ARG A 140 -6.67 14.80 8.27
CA ARG A 140 -6.77 15.98 7.40
C ARG A 140 -6.74 15.63 5.91
N LEU A 141 -5.95 14.62 5.52
CA LEU A 141 -5.89 14.17 4.12
C LEU A 141 -7.21 13.60 3.61
N THR A 142 -8.07 13.09 4.49
CA THR A 142 -9.41 12.61 4.09
C THR A 142 -10.33 13.74 3.62
N PHE A 143 -10.12 14.99 4.07
CA PHE A 143 -10.93 16.15 3.71
C PHE A 143 -10.46 16.88 2.45
N ALA A 144 -9.85 16.18 1.49
CA ALA A 144 -9.32 16.76 0.25
C ALA A 144 -8.33 17.94 0.47
N CYS A 145 -7.56 17.88 1.56
CA CYS A 145 -6.56 18.91 1.87
C CYS A 145 -5.39 18.90 0.87
N ASN A 146 -4.70 20.04 0.74
CA ASN A 146 -3.55 20.18 -0.16
C ASN A 146 -2.40 19.24 0.25
N ASN A 147 -2.11 18.29 -0.64
CA ASN A 147 -1.01 17.32 -0.49
C ASN A 147 0.35 17.96 -0.19
N LYS A 148 0.67 19.12 -0.78
CA LYS A 148 1.97 19.79 -0.54
C LYS A 148 2.07 20.33 0.88
N LEU A 149 0.97 20.88 1.42
CA LEU A 149 0.92 21.37 2.79
C LEU A 149 1.04 20.22 3.79
N GLN A 150 0.33 19.12 3.54
CA GLN A 150 0.40 17.95 4.42
C GLN A 150 1.75 17.24 4.36
N LEU A 151 2.43 17.24 3.21
CA LEU A 151 3.81 16.78 3.12
C LEU A 151 4.75 17.64 3.98
N GLY A 152 4.57 18.96 3.97
CA GLY A 152 5.31 19.87 4.86
C GLY A 152 5.03 19.58 6.34
N ALA A 153 3.76 19.34 6.70
CA ALA A 153 3.36 18.97 8.05
C ALA A 153 4.01 17.65 8.50
N LEU A 154 4.06 16.65 7.61
CA LEU A 154 4.73 15.37 7.86
C LEU A 154 6.21 15.58 8.22
N ILE A 155 6.95 16.30 7.38
CA ILE A 155 8.39 16.53 7.59
C ILE A 155 8.63 17.38 8.86
N SER A 156 7.78 18.38 9.10
CA SER A 156 7.85 19.20 10.32
C SER A 156 7.68 18.35 11.57
N THR A 157 6.72 17.42 11.57
CA THR A 157 6.45 16.54 12.70
C THR A 157 7.65 15.65 13.02
N PHE A 158 8.28 15.07 11.99
CA PHE A 158 9.52 14.29 12.17
C PHE A 158 10.70 15.15 12.65
N THR A 159 10.80 16.40 12.17
CA THR A 159 11.83 17.35 12.62
C THR A 159 11.67 17.67 14.11
N THR A 160 10.44 17.92 14.57
CA THR A 160 10.15 18.12 15.99
C THR A 160 10.43 16.86 16.81
N ALA A 161 10.08 15.68 16.29
CA ALA A 161 10.38 14.41 16.97
C ALA A 161 11.89 14.21 17.15
N ARG A 162 12.72 14.52 16.14
CA ARG A 162 14.19 14.46 16.26
C ARG A 162 14.72 15.40 17.34
N ALA A 163 14.24 16.64 17.37
CA ALA A 163 14.64 17.59 18.41
C ALA A 163 14.27 17.09 19.81
N ALA A 164 13.09 16.49 19.96
CA ALA A 164 12.66 15.88 21.22
C ALA A 164 13.47 14.63 21.59
N MET A 165 13.90 13.83 20.62
CA MET A 165 14.79 12.68 20.86
C MET A 165 16.16 13.12 21.36
N VAL A 166 16.74 14.18 20.77
CA VAL A 166 18.02 14.76 21.22
C VAL A 166 17.87 15.32 22.63
N ALA A 167 16.79 16.05 22.91
CA ALA A 167 16.52 16.59 24.24
C ALA A 167 16.29 15.51 25.32
N ALA A 168 15.75 14.34 24.94
CA ALA A 168 15.56 13.20 25.85
C ALA A 168 16.83 12.35 26.05
N ALA A 169 17.84 12.52 25.19
CA ALA A 169 19.12 11.84 25.27
C ALA A 169 20.21 12.67 25.98
N ALA A 170 19.97 13.97 26.18
CA ALA A 170 20.77 14.89 26.96
C ALA A 170 20.36 14.87 28.44
#